data_AF-A0A1C6RKH6-F1
#
_entry.id   AF-A0A1C6RKH6-F1
#
_cell.length_a   1.000
_cell.length_b   1.000
_cell.length_c   1.000
_cell.angle_alpha   90.00
_cell.angle_beta   90.00
_cell.angle_gamma   90.00
#
_symmetry.space_group_name_H-M   'P 1'
#
loop_
_entity.id
_entity.type
_entity.pdbx_description
1 polymer ?
#
loop_
_entity_poly.entity_id
_entity_poly.type
_entity_poly.pdbx_seq_one_letter_code
_entity_poly.pdbx_strand_id
1 'polypeptide(L)'
;MRAIEQLERSRLWDQAVSDALRDWSWLVHHPESAMWDPAERCGVQECCPDPDEARFILGLAVSVLLTGDARILRMQVTALDKVRRRTVRHPFEIGNRTGRAPA
;
A
#
# COMPACT_ATOMS: atom_id res chain seq x y z
N MET A 1 5.59 -19.50 6.98
CA MET A 1 4.94 -19.68 5.66
C MET A 1 3.53 -20.28 5.74
N ARG A 2 3.29 -21.56 6.11
CA ARG A 2 1.94 -22.20 6.15
C ARG A 2 0.75 -21.36 6.67
N ALA A 3 0.94 -20.46 7.64
CA ALA A 3 -0.12 -19.58 8.13
C ALA A 3 -0.61 -18.55 7.08
N ILE A 4 0.29 -18.02 6.24
CA ILE A 4 -0.06 -17.17 5.10
C ILE A 4 -0.78 -18.00 4.04
N GLU A 5 -0.24 -19.15 3.64
CA GLU A 5 -0.87 -20.06 2.67
C GLU A 5 -2.28 -20.49 3.11
N GLN A 6 -2.54 -20.59 4.42
CA GLN A 6 -3.86 -20.90 4.97
C GLN A 6 -4.78 -19.67 4.98
N LEU A 7 -4.26 -18.46 5.25
CA LEU A 7 -5.01 -17.21 5.16
C LEU A 7 -5.45 -16.94 3.71
N GLU A 8 -4.51 -17.04 2.77
CA GLU A 8 -4.73 -16.86 1.32
C GLU A 8 -5.85 -17.79 0.83
N ARG A 9 -5.68 -19.11 0.99
CA ARG A 9 -6.68 -20.11 0.55
C ARG A 9 -8.03 -20.08 1.26
N SER A 10 -8.18 -19.37 2.39
CA SER A 10 -9.43 -19.39 3.19
C SER A 10 -10.20 -18.08 3.25
N ARG A 11 -9.54 -16.95 2.98
CA ARG A 11 -10.14 -15.61 3.14
C ARG A 11 -9.73 -14.58 2.08
N LEU A 12 -8.72 -14.86 1.26
CA LEU A 12 -8.21 -13.96 0.23
C LEU A 12 -8.08 -14.75 -1.10
N TRP A 13 -7.20 -14.31 -1.99
CA TRP A 13 -6.74 -15.04 -3.16
C TRP A 13 -5.30 -15.57 -2.96
N ASP A 14 -4.86 -16.47 -3.83
CA ASP A 14 -3.48 -16.97 -3.83
C ASP A 14 -2.49 -15.82 -4.07
N GLN A 15 -1.41 -15.74 -3.30
CA GLN A 15 -0.42 -14.65 -3.34
C GLN A 15 -0.91 -13.27 -2.88
N ALA A 16 -2.10 -13.14 -2.29
CA ALA A 16 -2.62 -11.85 -1.80
C ALA A 16 -1.66 -11.09 -0.87
N VAL A 17 -0.84 -11.78 -0.05
CA VAL A 17 0.15 -11.10 0.81
C VAL A 17 1.36 -10.59 0.01
N SER A 18 1.76 -11.32 -1.04
CA SER A 18 2.81 -10.90 -1.98
C SER A 18 2.36 -9.70 -2.82
N ASP A 19 1.12 -9.73 -3.32
CA ASP A 19 0.50 -8.63 -4.06
C ASP A 19 0.40 -7.39 -3.16
N ALA A 20 -0.19 -7.50 -1.97
CA ALA A 20 -0.30 -6.36 -1.04
C ALA A 20 1.07 -5.76 -0.64
N LEU A 21 2.15 -6.56 -0.59
CA LEU A 21 3.51 -6.04 -0.40
C LEU A 21 4.03 -5.26 -1.61
N ARG A 22 3.82 -5.78 -2.83
CA ARG A 22 4.17 -5.10 -4.09
C ARG A 22 3.43 -3.77 -4.21
N ASP A 23 2.13 -3.81 -3.96
CA ASP A 23 1.21 -2.68 -4.15
C ASP A 23 1.47 -1.60 -3.09
N TRP A 24 1.68 -1.97 -1.82
CA TRP A 24 2.09 -1.01 -0.77
C TRP A 24 3.47 -0.40 -1.02
N SER A 25 4.41 -1.16 -1.61
CA SER A 25 5.70 -0.64 -2.05
C SER A 25 5.53 0.38 -3.19
N TRP A 26 4.71 0.06 -4.20
CA TRP A 26 4.37 0.98 -5.30
C TRP A 26 3.75 2.28 -4.78
N LEU A 27 2.74 2.19 -3.91
CA LEU A 27 2.05 3.32 -3.26
C LEU A 27 2.98 4.19 -2.39
N VAL A 28 4.07 3.62 -1.86
CA VAL A 28 5.09 4.38 -1.11
C VAL A 28 5.96 5.23 -2.04
N HIS A 29 6.18 4.77 -3.27
CA HIS A 29 7.03 5.42 -4.27
C HIS A 29 6.29 6.40 -5.20
N HIS A 30 4.97 6.31 -5.30
CA HIS A 30 4.12 7.16 -6.18
C HIS A 30 3.34 8.20 -5.35
N PRO A 31 3.90 9.40 -5.09
CA PRO A 31 3.28 10.43 -4.23
C PRO A 31 1.87 10.87 -4.66
N GLU A 32 1.58 10.87 -5.94
CA GLU A 32 0.29 11.17 -6.55
C GLU A 32 -0.82 10.26 -6.02
N SER A 33 -0.51 9.01 -5.68
CA SER A 33 -1.46 8.09 -5.05
C SER A 33 -1.82 8.47 -3.59
N ALA A 34 -1.31 9.58 -3.06
CA ALA A 34 -1.86 10.22 -1.87
C ALA A 34 -3.22 10.90 -2.13
N MET A 35 -3.50 11.26 -3.38
CA MET A 35 -4.79 11.79 -3.86
C MET A 35 -5.73 10.67 -4.35
N TRP A 36 -5.45 9.42 -3.98
CA TRP A 36 -6.26 8.26 -4.40
C TRP A 36 -7.71 8.44 -3.94
N ASP A 37 -8.63 8.48 -4.91
CA ASP A 37 -10.07 8.52 -4.71
C ASP A 37 -10.67 7.21 -5.29
N PRO A 38 -11.46 6.44 -4.52
CA PRO A 38 -12.13 5.25 -5.04
C PRO A 38 -13.07 5.55 -6.22
N ALA A 39 -13.55 6.79 -6.39
CA ALA A 39 -14.38 7.22 -7.52
C ALA A 39 -13.57 7.49 -8.81
N GLU A 40 -12.28 7.83 -8.71
CA GLU A 40 -11.38 8.02 -9.87
C GLU A 40 -10.60 6.75 -10.24
N ARG A 41 -10.88 5.63 -9.56
CA ARG A 41 -10.16 4.36 -9.72
C ARG A 41 -10.33 3.81 -11.14
N CYS A 42 -9.23 3.56 -11.83
CA CYS A 42 -9.20 3.03 -13.20
C CYS A 42 -9.72 1.58 -13.35
N GLY A 43 -10.28 0.97 -12.30
CA GLY A 43 -10.78 -0.41 -12.27
C GLY A 43 -9.72 -1.52 -12.31
N VAL A 44 -8.48 -1.19 -12.66
CA VAL A 44 -7.35 -2.13 -12.79
C VAL A 44 -6.47 -2.07 -11.55
N GLN A 45 -6.38 -3.17 -10.79
CA GLN A 45 -5.59 -3.23 -9.54
C GLN A 45 -4.10 -2.99 -9.78
N GLU A 46 -3.52 -3.51 -10.87
CA GLU A 46 -2.09 -3.31 -11.16
C GLU A 46 -1.73 -1.86 -11.52
N CYS A 47 -2.73 -1.03 -11.85
CA CYS A 47 -2.54 0.37 -12.27
C CYS A 47 -3.01 1.36 -11.19
N CYS A 48 -4.07 1.03 -10.45
CA CYS A 48 -4.66 1.86 -9.40
C CYS A 48 -4.86 1.07 -8.10
N PRO A 49 -3.79 0.55 -7.46
CA PRO A 49 -3.89 -0.25 -6.24
C PRO A 49 -4.49 0.56 -5.10
N ASP A 50 -5.29 -0.11 -4.27
CA ASP A 50 -6.01 0.50 -3.15
C ASP A 50 -5.15 0.49 -1.87
N PRO A 51 -4.88 1.67 -1.29
CA PRO A 51 -4.03 1.78 -0.12
C PRO A 51 -4.65 1.14 1.13
N ASP A 52 -5.97 1.17 1.29
CA ASP A 52 -6.64 0.61 2.45
C ASP A 52 -6.74 -0.92 2.32
N GLU A 53 -7.04 -1.43 1.12
CA GLU A 53 -7.05 -2.87 0.79
C GLU A 53 -5.67 -3.50 1.02
N ALA A 54 -4.61 -2.93 0.41
CA ALA A 54 -3.25 -3.42 0.59
C ALA A 54 -2.83 -3.38 2.07
N ARG A 55 -3.15 -2.28 2.77
CA ARG A 55 -2.75 -2.12 4.18
C ARG A 55 -3.52 -3.03 5.14
N PHE A 56 -4.76 -3.37 4.80
CA PHE A 56 -5.60 -4.34 5.51
C PHE A 56 -5.05 -5.76 5.37
N ILE A 57 -4.72 -6.20 4.15
CA ILE A 57 -4.15 -7.53 3.89
C ILE A 57 -2.80 -7.71 4.62
N LEU A 58 -1.94 -6.69 4.60
CA LEU A 58 -0.70 -6.68 5.39
C LEU A 58 -0.96 -6.76 6.90
N GLY A 59 -2.04 -6.14 7.38
CA GLY A 59 -2.50 -6.25 8.77
C GLY A 59 -2.94 -7.67 9.14
N LEU A 60 -3.69 -8.34 8.26
CA LEU A 60 -4.08 -9.75 8.43
C LEU A 60 -2.88 -10.68 8.41
N ALA A 61 -1.94 -10.51 7.48
CA ALA A 61 -0.71 -11.30 7.41
C ALA A 61 0.10 -11.19 8.72
N VAL A 62 0.24 -9.97 9.27
CA VAL A 62 0.92 -9.70 10.54
C VAL A 62 0.18 -10.29 11.76
N SER A 63 -1.13 -10.57 11.67
CA SER A 63 -1.92 -11.14 12.77
C SER A 63 -1.91 -12.69 12.79
N VAL A 64 -1.75 -13.34 11.64
CA VAL A 64 -1.72 -14.82 11.53
C VAL A 64 -0.32 -15.43 11.65
N LEU A 65 0.74 -14.64 11.48
CA LEU A 65 2.13 -15.12 11.56
C LEU A 65 2.59 -15.40 12.99
N LEU A 66 3.48 -16.40 13.13
CA LEU A 66 4.20 -16.68 14.37
C LEU A 66 5.13 -15.53 14.75
N THR A 67 5.43 -15.39 16.05
CA THR A 67 6.07 -14.20 16.64
C THR A 67 7.38 -13.74 15.97
N GLY A 68 8.17 -14.66 15.41
CA GLY A 68 9.38 -14.36 14.64
C GLY A 68 9.08 -13.72 13.28
N ASP A 69 8.44 -14.48 12.38
CA ASP A 69 8.01 -14.01 11.05
C ASP A 69 7.16 -12.73 11.14
N ALA A 70 6.22 -12.68 12.10
CA ALA A 70 5.37 -11.53 12.35
C ALA A 70 6.19 -10.29 12.75
N ARG A 71 7.30 -10.44 13.47
CA ARG A 71 8.20 -9.32 13.81
C ARG A 71 8.89 -8.77 12.57
N ILE A 72 9.38 -9.63 11.68
CA ILE A 72 10.06 -9.23 10.44
C ILE A 72 9.08 -8.46 9.54
N LEU A 73 7.92 -9.05 9.26
CA LEU A 73 6.90 -8.40 8.42
C LEU A 73 6.41 -7.08 9.05
N ARG A 74 6.14 -7.06 10.37
CA ARG A 74 5.72 -5.84 11.08
C ARG A 74 6.80 -4.76 11.04
N MET A 75 8.10 -5.10 11.04
CA MET A 75 9.19 -4.13 10.86
C MET A 75 9.20 -3.55 9.43
N GLN A 76 9.05 -4.38 8.40
CA GLN A 76 8.98 -3.94 7.00
C GLN A 76 7.77 -3.03 6.76
N VAL A 77 6.56 -3.46 7.16
CA VAL A 77 5.33 -2.66 7.04
C VAL A 77 5.45 -1.34 7.80
N THR A 78 6.02 -1.34 9.01
CA THR A 78 6.26 -0.10 9.79
C THR A 78 7.24 0.85 9.09
N ALA A 79 8.22 0.33 8.35
CA ALA A 79 9.15 1.17 7.59
C ALA A 79 8.43 1.83 6.40
N LEU A 80 7.64 1.06 5.64
CA LEU A 80 6.85 1.55 4.52
C LEU A 80 5.78 2.57 4.98
N ASP A 81 5.06 2.28 6.07
CA ASP A 81 4.09 3.19 6.71
C ASP A 81 4.70 4.56 7.02
N LYS A 82 5.97 4.61 7.47
CA LYS A 82 6.68 5.86 7.78
C LYS A 82 6.99 6.67 6.52
N VAL A 83 7.31 6.01 5.40
CA VAL A 83 7.54 6.70 4.13
C VAL A 83 6.21 7.22 3.59
N ARG A 84 5.18 6.37 3.47
CA ARG A 84 3.82 6.75 3.04
C ARG A 84 3.29 7.96 3.82
N ARG A 85 3.44 8.00 5.16
CA ARG A 85 3.01 9.13 6.00
C ARG A 85 3.77 10.44 5.74
N ARG A 86 5.00 10.40 5.25
CA ARG A 86 5.74 11.61 4.81
C ARG A 86 5.24 12.06 3.44
N THR A 87 5.13 11.10 2.52
CA THR A 87 4.68 11.34 1.13
C THR A 87 3.27 11.93 1.09
N VAL A 88 2.33 11.40 1.88
CA VAL A 88 0.94 11.88 1.99
C VAL A 88 0.81 13.23 2.72
N ARG A 89 1.83 13.68 3.46
CA ARG A 89 1.83 15.01 4.11
C ARG A 89 2.32 16.16 3.24
N HIS A 90 3.16 15.90 2.23
CA HIS A 90 3.68 16.91 1.31
C HIS A 90 2.95 17.16 -0.04
N PRO A 91 1.83 16.50 -0.46
CA PRO A 91 1.29 16.71 -1.81
C PRO A 91 0.89 18.16 -2.10
N PHE A 92 0.51 18.91 -1.07
CA PHE A 92 0.01 20.28 -1.19
C PHE A 92 1.08 21.34 -1.52
N GLU A 93 2.37 21.02 -1.43
CA GLU A 93 3.46 22.00 -1.66
C GLU A 93 4.02 21.98 -3.10
N ILE A 94 3.64 20.99 -3.93
CA ILE A 94 4.16 20.84 -5.29
C ILE A 94 3.33 21.65 -6.32
N GLY A 95 2.06 21.92 -6.05
CA GLY A 95 1.14 22.61 -6.98
C GLY A 95 1.42 24.09 -7.24
N ASN A 96 2.19 24.78 -6.38
CA ASN A 96 2.36 26.25 -6.42
C ASN A 96 3.68 26.72 -7.07
N ARG A 97 4.25 25.98 -8.03
CA ARG A 97 5.50 26.38 -8.72
C ARG A 97 5.43 26.43 -10.26
N THR A 98 4.24 26.49 -10.84
CA THR A 98 4.02 26.74 -12.28
C THR A 98 3.08 27.93 -12.52
N GLY A 99 3.47 29.11 -12.01
CA GLY A 99 2.88 30.36 -12.49
C GLY A 99 3.35 30.67 -13.92
N ARG A 100 2.42 31.10 -14.81
CA ARG A 100 2.61 31.53 -16.22
C ARG A 100 2.83 30.37 -17.22
N ALA A 101 2.29 30.31 -18.46
CA ALA A 101 1.20 30.97 -19.25
C ALA A 101 1.12 30.20 -20.61
N PRO A 102 0.25 30.47 -21.63
CA PRO A 102 -0.76 31.53 -21.85
C PRO A 102 -2.20 30.93 -21.85
N ALA A 103 -3.27 31.41 -22.52
CA ALA A 103 -3.52 32.42 -23.57
C ALA A 103 -4.74 33.31 -23.25
#